data_AF-A0A955Z0Y8-F1
#
_entry.id   AF-A0A955Z0Y8-F1
#
_cell.length_a   1.000
_cell.length_b   1.000
_cell.length_c   1.000
_cell.angle_alpha   90.00
_cell.angle_beta   90.00
_cell.angle_gamma   90.00
#
_symmetry.space_group_name_H-M   'P 1'
#
loop_
_entity.id
_entity.type
_entity.pdbx_description
1 polymer ?
#
loop_
_entity_poly.entity_id
_entity_poly.type
_entity_poly.pdbx_seq_one_letter_code
_entity_poly.pdbx_strand_id
1 'polypeptide(L)'
;EHGVFVSCVCPDAVATPMLDIQIDRPEAALTFSGGRALTADEVAGAIVDKVLVERPIELALPTTRGWSAKLGSAFPAAGARMLGALMARGRKQQARASRSDR
;
A
#
# COMPACT_ATOMS: atom_id res chain seq x y z
N GLU A 1 8.29 24.92 -20.42
CA GLU A 1 8.03 23.55 -19.93
C GLU A 1 8.10 22.57 -21.10
N HIS A 2 8.63 21.37 -20.92
CA HIS A 2 8.88 20.41 -22.01
C HIS A 2 7.64 19.57 -22.41
N GLY A 3 6.46 19.84 -21.85
CA GLY A 3 5.24 19.06 -22.13
C GLY A 3 5.27 17.62 -21.58
N VAL A 4 6.20 17.30 -20.69
CA VAL A 4 6.34 15.99 -20.06
C VAL A 4 5.81 16.04 -18.63
N PHE A 5 4.94 15.08 -18.29
CA PHE A 5 4.34 14.95 -16.97
C PHE A 5 4.81 13.65 -16.32
N VAL A 6 5.06 13.68 -15.01
CA VAL A 6 5.52 12.54 -14.22
C VAL A 6 4.63 12.39 -13.00
N SER A 7 4.15 11.17 -12.76
CA SER A 7 3.26 10.84 -11.66
C SER A 7 3.80 9.66 -10.87
N CYS A 8 3.80 9.75 -9.55
CA CYS A 8 4.13 8.64 -8.65
C CYS A 8 2.86 7.95 -8.17
N VAL A 9 2.72 6.66 -8.46
CA VAL A 9 1.56 5.86 -8.01
C VAL A 9 2.03 4.96 -6.86
N CYS A 10 1.41 5.15 -5.70
CA CYS A 10 1.78 4.51 -4.44
C CYS A 10 0.60 3.63 -3.95
N PRO A 11 0.41 2.42 -4.52
CA PRO A 11 -0.60 1.51 -4.03
C PRO A 11 -0.15 0.80 -2.75
N ASP A 12 -1.14 0.49 -1.90
CA ASP A 12 -1.04 -0.51 -0.83
C ASP A 12 -0.96 -1.92 -1.46
N ALA A 13 -0.94 -2.97 -0.63
CA ALA A 13 -0.81 -4.35 -1.11
C ALA A 13 -1.70 -4.65 -2.33
N VAL A 14 -1.11 -5.21 -3.39
CA VAL A 14 -1.82 -5.59 -4.63
C VAL A 14 -1.76 -7.10 -4.79
N ALA A 15 -2.91 -7.73 -4.98
CA ALA A 15 -3.10 -9.16 -5.20
C ALA A 15 -2.52 -9.58 -6.56
N THR A 16 -1.21 -9.72 -6.60
CA THR A 16 -0.42 -10.20 -7.72
C THR A 16 0.44 -11.38 -7.25
N PRO A 17 0.97 -12.21 -8.16
CA PRO A 17 1.90 -13.29 -7.77
C PRO A 17 3.11 -12.82 -6.96
N MET A 18 3.47 -11.54 -7.05
CA MET A 18 4.52 -10.94 -6.22
C MET A 18 4.15 -10.91 -4.73
N LEU A 19 2.87 -10.69 -4.40
CA LEU A 19 2.40 -10.62 -3.02
C LEU A 19 2.40 -12.00 -2.35
N ASP A 20 2.13 -13.06 -3.11
CA ASP A 20 2.07 -14.44 -2.61
C ASP A 20 3.42 -14.86 -2.01
N ILE A 21 4.53 -14.47 -2.66
CA ILE A 21 5.91 -14.72 -2.20
C ILE A 21 6.19 -14.06 -0.82
N GLN A 22 5.46 -13.00 -0.48
CA GLN A 22 5.66 -12.21 0.73
C GLN A 22 4.82 -12.68 1.92
N ILE A 23 3.89 -13.62 1.73
CA ILE A 23 2.97 -14.09 2.79
C ILE A 23 3.76 -14.68 3.97
N ASP A 24 4.79 -15.47 3.68
CA ASP A 24 5.59 -16.17 4.70
C ASP A 24 6.83 -15.39 5.15
N ARG A 25 7.01 -14.15 4.69
CA ARG A 25 8.16 -13.30 5.05
C ARG A 25 7.80 -12.40 6.24
N PRO A 26 8.36 -12.62 7.44
CA PRO A 26 8.05 -11.81 8.61
C PRO A 26 8.38 -10.31 8.40
N GLU A 27 9.37 -10.02 7.56
CA GLU A 27 9.80 -8.67 7.19
C GLU A 27 8.75 -7.93 6.37
N ALA A 28 7.90 -8.66 5.65
CA ALA A 28 6.83 -8.10 4.82
C ALA A 28 5.54 -7.82 5.61
N ALA A 29 5.52 -8.02 6.93
CA ALA A 29 4.31 -7.88 7.74
C ALA A 29 3.59 -6.53 7.53
N LEU A 30 4.34 -5.43 7.38
CA LEU A 30 3.74 -4.11 7.20
C LEU A 30 2.90 -3.99 5.92
N THR A 31 3.23 -4.74 4.87
CA THR A 31 2.44 -4.83 3.62
C THR A 31 1.02 -5.34 3.90
N PHE A 32 0.86 -6.24 4.88
CA PHE A 32 -0.42 -6.83 5.26
C PHE A 32 -1.16 -6.05 6.37
N SER A 33 -0.62 -4.91 6.82
CA SER A 33 -1.25 -4.10 7.87
C SER A 33 -2.45 -3.28 7.39
N GLY A 34 -2.58 -3.14 6.07
CA GLY A 34 -3.58 -2.30 5.40
C GLY A 34 -4.99 -2.88 5.37
N GLY A 35 -5.78 -2.38 4.42
CA GLY A 35 -7.11 -2.91 4.09
C GLY A 35 -7.01 -4.23 3.32
N ARG A 36 -8.04 -4.53 2.50
CA ARG A 36 -7.90 -5.64 1.54
C ARG A 36 -6.80 -5.32 0.53
N ALA A 37 -6.15 -6.35 0.00
CA ALA A 37 -5.27 -6.17 -1.15
C ALA A 37 -6.09 -5.67 -2.36
N LEU A 38 -5.59 -4.66 -3.06
CA LEU A 38 -6.14 -4.17 -4.32
C LEU A 38 -5.97 -5.21 -5.42
N THR A 39 -6.84 -5.25 -6.40
CA THR A 39 -6.60 -6.03 -7.62
C THR A 39 -5.68 -5.25 -8.57
N ALA A 40 -5.01 -5.96 -9.47
CA ALA A 40 -4.23 -5.32 -10.53
C ALA A 40 -5.10 -4.39 -11.40
N ASP A 41 -6.35 -4.80 -11.67
CA ASP A 41 -7.30 -4.01 -12.47
C ASP A 41 -7.72 -2.72 -11.76
N GLU A 42 -7.88 -2.73 -10.43
CA GLU A 42 -8.17 -1.49 -9.68
C GLU A 42 -7.02 -0.48 -9.78
N VAL A 43 -5.78 -0.97 -9.72
CA VAL A 43 -4.60 -0.11 -9.88
C VAL A 43 -4.47 0.38 -11.32
N ALA A 44 -4.70 -0.49 -12.30
CA ALA A 44 -4.68 -0.13 -13.72
C ALA A 44 -5.76 0.90 -14.05
N GLY A 45 -6.99 0.72 -13.56
CA GLY A 45 -8.08 1.68 -13.71
C GLY A 45 -7.74 3.03 -13.09
N ALA A 46 -7.16 3.06 -11.87
CA ALA A 46 -6.70 4.31 -11.26
C ALA A 46 -5.64 5.04 -12.11
N ILE A 47 -4.76 4.30 -12.78
CA ILE A 47 -3.77 4.88 -13.70
C ILE A 47 -4.45 5.46 -14.95
N VAL A 48 -5.27 4.65 -15.63
CA VAL A 48 -5.89 5.03 -16.90
C VAL A 48 -6.89 6.17 -16.71
N ASP A 49 -7.77 6.05 -15.71
CA ASP A 49 -8.91 6.95 -15.54
C ASP A 49 -8.53 8.24 -14.81
N LYS A 50 -7.47 8.24 -13.99
CA LYS A 50 -7.05 9.42 -13.22
C LYS A 50 -5.67 9.92 -13.59
N VAL A 51 -4.64 9.07 -13.55
CA VAL A 51 -3.26 9.53 -13.73
C VAL A 51 -3.03 10.10 -15.13
N LEU A 52 -3.50 9.42 -16.17
CA LEU A 52 -3.31 9.88 -17.55
C LEU A 52 -4.13 11.13 -17.89
N VAL A 53 -5.26 11.33 -17.21
CA VAL A 53 -6.19 12.45 -17.43
C VAL A 53 -5.78 13.68 -16.63
N GLU A 54 -5.66 13.52 -15.32
CA GLU A 54 -5.44 14.62 -14.37
C GLU A 54 -3.96 14.96 -14.17
N ARG A 55 -3.06 14.02 -14.51
CA ARG A 55 -1.59 14.15 -14.38
C ARG A 55 -1.14 14.62 -12.98
N PRO A 56 -1.64 14.01 -11.89
CA PRO A 56 -1.25 14.39 -10.54
C PRO A 56 0.22 14.02 -10.29
N ILE A 57 0.92 14.78 -9.44
CA ILE A 57 2.31 14.44 -9.06
C ILE A 57 2.37 13.13 -8.26
N GLU A 58 1.37 12.88 -7.40
CA GLU A 58 1.31 11.71 -6.53
C GLU A 58 -0.13 11.18 -6.43
N LEU A 59 -0.30 9.86 -6.50
CA LEU A 59 -1.56 9.17 -6.26
C LEU A 59 -1.33 8.00 -5.29
N ALA A 60 -1.86 8.11 -4.07
CA ALA A 60 -1.85 7.01 -3.10
C ALA A 60 -3.16 6.20 -3.16
N LEU A 61 -3.06 4.87 -3.13
CA LEU A 61 -4.22 3.96 -3.19
C LEU A 61 -4.18 2.97 -2.02
N PRO A 62 -5.14 2.98 -1.08
CA PRO A 62 -6.23 3.93 -0.97
C PRO A 62 -5.73 5.32 -0.52
N THR A 63 -6.48 6.37 -0.87
CA THR A 63 -6.14 7.77 -0.54
C THR A 63 -5.94 8.02 0.95
N THR A 64 -6.63 7.25 1.80
CA THR A 64 -6.50 7.29 3.26
C THR A 64 -5.13 6.82 3.76
N ARG A 65 -4.43 5.94 3.01
CA ARG A 65 -3.07 5.49 3.34
C ARG A 65 -2.07 6.64 3.17
N GLY A 66 -2.25 7.50 2.16
CA GLY A 66 -1.42 8.69 1.95
C GLY A 66 -1.48 9.67 3.13
N TRP A 67 -2.67 9.93 3.68
CA TRP A 67 -2.83 10.80 4.85
C TRP A 67 -2.18 10.23 6.12
N SER A 68 -2.37 8.93 6.39
CA SER A 68 -1.74 8.29 7.56
C SER A 68 -0.21 8.27 7.46
N ALA A 69 0.36 8.08 6.26
CA ALA A 69 1.80 8.17 6.04
C ALA A 69 2.35 9.59 6.26
N LYS A 70 1.65 10.61 5.74
CA LYS A 70 2.03 12.02 5.94
C LYS A 70 1.91 12.44 7.41
N LEU A 71 0.85 12.05 8.12
CA LEU A 71 0.69 12.29 9.55
C LEU A 71 1.74 11.56 10.41
N GLY A 72 2.05 10.31 10.08
CA GLY A 72 3.11 9.55 10.75
C GLY A 72 4.49 10.18 10.57
N SER A 73 4.75 10.78 9.40
CA SER A 73 6.00 11.51 9.11
C SER A 73 6.09 12.84 9.84
N ALA A 74 4.96 13.55 10.01
CA ALA A 74 4.92 14.83 10.73
C ALA A 74 5.14 14.67 12.25
N PHE A 75 4.83 13.50 12.83
CA PHE A 75 4.99 13.22 14.26
C PHE A 75 5.79 11.93 14.51
N PRO A 76 7.13 11.96 14.40
CA PRO A 76 7.97 10.76 14.40
C PRO A 76 7.81 9.85 15.63
N ALA A 77 7.65 10.44 16.82
CA ALA A 77 7.47 9.68 18.06
C ALA A 77 6.10 8.97 18.15
N ALA A 78 5.06 9.55 17.54
CA ALA A 78 3.75 8.91 17.41
C ALA A 78 3.76 7.86 16.29
N GLY A 79 4.45 8.15 15.18
CA GLY A 79 4.66 7.24 14.06
C GLY A 79 5.36 5.94 14.47
N ALA A 80 6.39 6.01 15.31
CA ALA A 80 7.10 4.83 15.82
C ALA A 80 6.19 3.90 16.63
N ARG A 81 5.28 4.46 17.45
CA ARG A 81 4.29 3.66 18.20
C ARG A 81 3.25 3.03 17.28
N MET A 82 2.77 3.79 16.29
CA MET A 82 1.81 3.30 15.30
C MET A 82 2.42 2.16 14.45
N LEU A 83 3.70 2.23 14.13
CA LEU A 83 4.41 1.22 13.36
C LEU A 83 4.37 -0.17 14.05
N GLY A 84 4.57 -0.22 15.38
CA GLY A 84 4.47 -1.47 16.14
C GLY A 84 3.09 -2.11 16.06
N ALA A 85 2.02 -1.31 16.19
CA ALA A 85 0.65 -1.78 16.06
C ALA A 85 0.32 -2.25 14.64
N LEU A 86 0.79 -1.53 13.62
CA LEU A 86 0.62 -1.92 12.22
C LEU A 86 1.36 -3.22 11.91
N MET A 87 2.60 -3.40 12.39
CA MET A 87 3.33 -4.67 12.24
C MET A 87 2.61 -5.83 12.93
N ALA A 88 2.09 -5.63 14.15
CA ALA A 88 1.32 -6.67 14.84
C ALA A 88 0.04 -7.05 14.09
N ARG A 89 -0.65 -6.07 13.50
CA ARG A 89 -1.81 -6.31 12.63
C ARG A 89 -1.43 -7.08 11.37
N GLY A 90 -0.33 -6.67 10.73
CA GLY A 90 0.23 -7.32 9.55
C GLY A 90 0.54 -8.80 9.76
N ARG A 91 1.24 -9.13 10.85
CA ARG A 91 1.55 -10.52 11.23
C ARG A 91 0.30 -11.37 11.41
N LYS A 92 -0.75 -10.83 12.04
CA LYS A 92 -2.04 -11.53 12.20
C LYS A 92 -2.70 -11.83 10.86
N GLN A 93 -2.57 -10.93 9.89
CA GLN A 93 -3.15 -11.11 8.56
C GLN A 93 -2.33 -12.09 7.71
N GLN A 94 -1.00 -12.04 7.77
CA GLN A 94 -0.12 -13.07 7.16
C GLN A 94 -0.42 -14.48 7.69
N ALA A 95 -0.62 -14.61 9.01
CA ALA A 95 -0.98 -15.88 9.62
C ALA A 95 -2.35 -16.41 9.19
N ARG A 96 -3.26 -15.54 8.72
CA ARG A 96 -4.55 -15.95 8.13
C ARG A 96 -4.39 -16.35 6.67
N ALA A 97 -3.62 -15.58 5.89
CA ALA A 97 -3.36 -15.86 4.48
C ALA A 97 -2.61 -17.20 4.29
N SER A 98 -1.54 -17.42 5.04
CA SER A 98 -0.76 -18.68 5.03
C SER A 98 -1.53 -19.94 5.48
N ARG A 99 -2.67 -19.77 6.17
CA ARG A 99 -3.57 -20.88 6.55
C ARG A 99 -4.63 -21.20 5.51
N SER A 100 -4.92 -20.25 4.61
CA SER A 100 -5.90 -20.45 3.54
C SER A 100 -5.32 -21.16 2.33
N ASP A 101 -4.01 -21.10 2.17
CA ASP A 101 -3.26 -21.66 1.03
C ASP A 101 -2.74 -23.10 1.30
N ARG A 102 -3.14 -23.68 2.43
CA ARG A 102 -2.69 -24.99 2.94
C ARG A 102 -3.88 -25.92 3.13
#